data_AF-A0A0W0UKL1-F1
#
_entry.id   AF-A0A0W0UKL1-F1
#
_cell.length_a   1.000
_cell.length_b   1.000
_cell.length_c   1.000
_cell.angle_alpha   90.00
_cell.angle_beta   90.00
_cell.angle_gamma   90.00
#
_symmetry.space_group_name_H-M   'P 1'
#
loop_
_entity.id
_entity.type
_entity.pdbx_description
1 polymer ?
#
loop_
_entity_poly.entity_id
_entity_poly.type
_entity_poly.pdbx_seq_one_letter_code
_entity_poly.pdbx_strand_id
1 'polypeptide(L)'
;MTQEKQEKLNQAMRDFIYFQNMVPGKQESPFIQQFKQACLDSEPDEDVKQYRQQLLGNFPPILTFKNKKQEEDFYKQEAMNCSNFCCGEVVPEQSNPSVKDNYKLSIGNGELYEGNADSVKSQLKEDINSETFGSPQQEQYLNGLKEFSTKVSERESPSLLTKQSEDLDQSKDATSTPFKTTPKPWKD
;
A
#
# COMPACT_ATOMS: atom_id res chain seq x y z
N MET A 1 16.87 25.04 6.47
CA MET A 1 15.73 24.76 7.36
C MET A 1 16.03 25.36 8.73
N THR A 2 15.08 26.01 9.39
CA THR A 2 15.25 26.50 10.78
C THR A 2 14.88 25.39 11.77
N GLN A 3 15.42 25.43 12.99
CA GLN A 3 15.13 24.44 14.04
C GLN A 3 13.62 24.33 14.32
N GLU A 4 12.91 25.45 14.33
CA GLU A 4 11.45 25.51 14.50
C GLU A 4 10.68 24.80 13.37
N LYS A 5 11.14 24.93 12.11
CA LYS A 5 10.53 24.23 10.98
C LYS A 5 10.72 22.72 11.06
N GLN A 6 11.92 22.28 11.46
CA GLN A 6 12.23 20.86 11.65
C GLN A 6 11.36 20.26 12.77
N GLU A 7 11.16 20.99 13.86
CA GLU A 7 10.35 20.53 14.98
C GLU A 7 8.86 20.42 14.62
N LYS A 8 8.32 21.37 13.85
CA LYS A 8 6.96 21.29 13.29
C LYS A 8 6.77 20.10 12.36
N LEU A 9 7.74 19.84 11.47
CA LEU A 9 7.70 18.68 10.58
C LEU A 9 7.74 17.37 11.38
N ASN A 10 8.64 17.27 12.36
CA ASN A 10 8.75 16.10 13.22
C ASN A 10 7.46 15.86 14.04
N GLN A 11 6.78 16.91 14.47
CA GLN A 11 5.49 16.78 15.15
C GLN A 11 4.41 16.28 14.19
N ALA A 12 4.31 16.88 12.99
CA ALA A 12 3.35 16.45 11.98
C ALA A 12 3.54 14.97 11.60
N MET A 13 4.79 14.50 11.46
CA MET A 13 5.13 13.10 11.23
C MET A 13 4.61 12.16 12.32
N ARG A 14 4.54 12.60 13.58
CA ARG A 14 4.01 11.77 14.68
C ARG A 14 2.49 11.70 14.67
N ASP A 15 1.84 12.75 14.17
CA ASP A 15 0.39 12.90 14.23
C ASP A 15 -0.32 12.26 13.02
N PHE A 16 0.42 11.92 11.95
CA PHE A 16 -0.16 11.26 10.78
C PHE A 16 -0.57 9.81 11.04
N ILE A 17 -1.60 9.40 10.31
CA ILE A 17 -2.03 8.01 10.19
C ILE A 17 -1.44 7.46 8.90
N TYR A 18 -0.82 6.28 8.95
CA TYR A 18 -0.09 5.71 7.82
C TYR A 18 -0.71 4.39 7.37
N PHE A 19 -0.92 4.28 6.06
CA PHE A 19 -1.42 3.06 5.43
C PHE A 19 -0.55 2.69 4.24
N GLN A 20 -0.14 1.43 4.18
CA GLN A 20 0.61 0.88 3.06
C GLN A 20 -0.35 0.31 2.02
N ASN A 21 -0.27 0.78 0.77
CA ASN A 21 -1.13 0.30 -0.32
C ASN A 21 -0.59 -0.98 -0.97
N MET A 22 -1.21 -2.11 -0.69
CA MET A 22 -0.82 -3.42 -1.23
C MET A 22 -1.40 -3.68 -2.64
N VAL A 23 -2.48 -2.99 -3.06
CA VAL A 23 -3.16 -3.20 -4.34
C VAL A 23 -3.71 -1.91 -4.95
N PRO A 24 -3.45 -1.63 -6.23
CA PRO A 24 -2.26 -2.04 -6.96
C PRO A 24 -1.09 -1.29 -6.31
N GLY A 25 -0.12 -1.99 -5.73
CA GLY A 25 1.05 -1.37 -5.06
C GLY A 25 1.99 -0.59 -5.99
N LYS A 26 1.45 0.08 -7.02
CA LYS A 26 2.10 0.93 -8.00
C LYS A 26 1.81 2.39 -7.67
N GLN A 27 2.83 3.22 -7.86
CA GLN A 27 2.79 4.66 -7.61
C GLN A 27 1.89 5.43 -8.59
N GLU A 28 1.74 4.91 -9.81
CA GLU A 28 0.97 5.54 -10.90
C GLU A 28 -0.44 4.96 -11.05
N SER A 29 -1.05 4.48 -9.98
CA SER A 29 -2.42 3.99 -10.03
C SER A 29 -3.46 5.12 -9.91
N PRO A 30 -4.66 4.96 -10.49
CA PRO A 30 -5.77 5.90 -10.30
C PRO A 30 -6.05 6.19 -8.83
N PHE A 31 -5.99 5.16 -7.98
CA PHE A 31 -6.14 5.27 -6.53
C PHE A 31 -5.13 6.23 -5.89
N ILE A 32 -3.85 6.16 -6.27
CA ILE A 32 -2.82 7.07 -5.76
C ILE A 32 -2.98 8.49 -6.33
N GLN A 33 -3.45 8.63 -7.57
CA GLN A 33 -3.77 9.95 -8.13
C GLN A 33 -4.94 10.62 -7.39
N GLN A 34 -5.99 9.88 -7.09
CA GLN A 34 -7.12 10.35 -6.29
C GLN A 34 -6.68 10.74 -4.88
N PHE A 35 -5.80 9.94 -4.26
CA PHE A 35 -5.21 10.30 -2.97
C PHE A 35 -4.44 11.63 -3.03
N LYS A 36 -3.61 11.84 -4.06
CA LYS A 36 -2.88 13.10 -4.24
C LYS A 36 -3.85 14.29 -4.30
N GLN A 37 -4.89 14.19 -5.11
CA GLN A 37 -5.89 15.24 -5.28
C GLN A 37 -6.69 15.52 -4.00
N ALA A 38 -7.16 14.47 -3.33
CA ALA A 38 -8.01 14.61 -2.15
C ALA A 38 -7.24 15.01 -0.88
N CYS A 39 -5.99 14.53 -0.73
CA CYS A 39 -5.28 14.58 0.55
C CYS A 39 -3.95 15.35 0.54
N LEU A 40 -3.33 15.58 -0.63
CA LEU A 40 -2.01 16.23 -0.74
C LEU A 40 -2.03 17.58 -1.47
N ASP A 41 -2.84 17.75 -2.50
CA ASP A 41 -2.84 18.98 -3.30
C ASP A 41 -3.33 20.19 -2.49
N SER A 42 -4.14 19.93 -1.46
CA SER A 42 -4.63 20.91 -0.49
C SER A 42 -3.69 21.15 0.71
N GLU A 43 -2.50 20.53 0.74
CA GLU A 43 -1.51 20.74 1.81
C GLU A 43 -0.83 22.12 1.69
N PRO A 44 -1.04 23.06 2.64
CA PRO A 44 -0.42 24.38 2.59
C PRO A 44 1.06 24.40 2.97
N ASP A 45 1.53 23.40 3.74
CA ASP A 45 2.92 23.32 4.16
C ASP A 45 3.73 22.49 3.16
N GLU A 46 4.60 23.15 2.40
CA GLU A 46 5.41 22.51 1.36
C GLU A 46 6.40 21.47 1.92
N ASP A 47 6.95 21.67 3.13
CA ASP A 47 7.88 20.72 3.74
C ASP A 47 7.12 19.43 4.11
N VAL A 48 5.91 19.56 4.67
CA VAL A 48 4.99 18.44 4.94
C VAL A 48 4.55 17.75 3.66
N LYS A 49 4.19 18.53 2.63
CA LYS A 49 3.75 18.02 1.33
C LYS A 49 4.84 17.17 0.68
N GLN A 50 6.08 17.67 0.66
CA GLN A 50 7.23 16.94 0.11
C GLN A 50 7.47 15.63 0.86
N TYR A 51 7.44 15.64 2.19
CA TYR A 51 7.59 14.43 2.99
C TYR A 51 6.51 13.39 2.64
N ARG A 52 5.24 13.80 2.61
CA ARG A 52 4.13 12.90 2.27
C ARG A 52 4.20 12.38 0.83
N GLN A 53 4.71 13.19 -0.12
CA GLN A 53 4.97 12.76 -1.49
C GLN A 53 6.10 11.74 -1.58
N GLN A 54 7.17 11.88 -0.80
CA GLN A 54 8.27 10.91 -0.75
C GLN A 54 7.77 9.52 -0.32
N LEU A 55 6.82 9.46 0.61
CA LEU A 55 6.22 8.20 1.07
C LEU A 55 5.41 7.46 0.01
N LEU A 56 4.83 8.20 -0.96
CA LEU A 56 4.21 7.61 -2.14
C LEU A 56 5.24 7.01 -3.10
N GLY A 57 6.50 7.42 -2.99
CA GLY A 57 7.65 6.87 -3.71
C GLY A 57 8.13 5.52 -3.17
N ASN A 58 7.55 5.01 -2.09
CA ASN A 58 7.83 3.66 -1.60
C ASN A 58 7.23 2.58 -2.51
N PHE A 59 7.77 1.37 -2.43
CA PHE A 59 7.18 0.19 -3.04
C PHE A 59 6.97 -0.89 -1.96
N PRO A 60 5.73 -1.15 -1.54
CA PRO A 60 4.49 -0.46 -1.93
C PRO A 60 4.35 0.99 -1.40
N PRO A 61 3.54 1.86 -2.05
CA PRO A 61 3.31 3.24 -1.63
C PRO A 61 2.71 3.34 -0.22
N ILE A 62 3.10 4.37 0.54
CA ILE A 62 2.54 4.67 1.86
C ILE A 62 1.70 5.94 1.78
N LEU A 63 0.39 5.79 2.01
CA LEU A 63 -0.55 6.89 2.17
C LEU A 63 -0.44 7.45 3.59
N THR A 64 -0.64 8.76 3.71
CA THR A 64 -0.66 9.47 5.00
C THR A 64 -1.88 10.34 5.14
N PHE A 65 -2.55 10.27 6.29
CA PHE A 65 -3.74 11.06 6.59
C PHE A 65 -3.50 11.93 7.81
N LYS A 66 -4.00 13.17 7.77
CA LYS A 66 -3.85 14.14 8.87
C LYS A 66 -4.61 13.76 10.13
N ASN A 67 -5.72 13.06 9.95
CA ASN A 67 -6.62 12.66 11.01
C ASN A 67 -7.53 11.55 10.51
N LYS A 68 -8.24 10.92 11.45
CA LYS A 68 -9.16 9.81 11.17
C LYS A 68 -10.29 10.20 10.22
N LYS A 69 -10.78 11.43 10.30
CA LYS A 69 -11.86 11.90 9.41
C LYS A 69 -11.41 11.91 7.95
N GLN A 70 -10.23 12.45 7.65
CA GLN A 70 -9.69 12.46 6.29
C GLN A 70 -9.48 11.04 5.75
N GLU A 71 -9.00 10.13 6.59
CA GLU A 71 -8.84 8.70 6.27
C GLU A 71 -10.17 8.04 5.93
N GLU A 72 -11.16 8.15 6.82
CA GLU A 72 -12.48 7.57 6.64
C GLU A 72 -13.18 8.13 5.39
N ASP A 73 -13.17 9.46 5.20
CA ASP A 73 -13.82 10.12 4.07
C ASP A 73 -13.20 9.65 2.74
N PHE A 74 -11.88 9.53 2.67
CA PHE A 74 -11.17 9.05 1.48
C PHE A 74 -11.53 7.60 1.15
N TYR A 75 -11.39 6.66 2.09
CA TYR A 75 -11.67 5.25 1.82
C TYR A 75 -13.13 4.98 1.51
N LYS A 76 -14.06 5.67 2.17
CA LYS A 76 -15.50 5.55 1.87
C LYS A 76 -15.81 6.04 0.45
N GLN A 77 -15.25 7.19 0.05
CA GLN A 77 -15.44 7.71 -1.30
C GLN A 77 -14.84 6.78 -2.36
N GLU A 78 -13.65 6.23 -2.13
CA GLU A 78 -13.03 5.28 -3.05
C GLU A 78 -13.81 3.97 -3.16
N ALA A 79 -14.33 3.45 -2.05
CA ALA A 79 -15.20 2.29 -2.07
C ALA A 79 -16.49 2.57 -2.87
N MET A 80 -17.15 3.71 -2.65
CA MET A 80 -18.34 4.13 -3.41
C MET A 80 -18.07 4.29 -4.90
N ASN A 81 -16.85 4.67 -5.28
CA ASN A 81 -16.42 4.75 -6.68
C ASN A 81 -16.07 3.39 -7.30
N CYS A 82 -16.28 2.29 -6.56
CA CYS A 82 -15.92 0.94 -6.93
C CYS A 82 -14.41 0.77 -7.24
N SER A 83 -13.55 1.57 -6.59
CA SER A 83 -12.11 1.39 -6.68
C SER A 83 -11.70 0.08 -5.98
N ASN A 84 -10.81 -0.69 -6.60
CA ASN A 84 -10.18 -1.84 -5.96
C ASN A 84 -8.90 -1.38 -5.24
N PHE A 85 -8.84 -1.57 -3.93
CA PHE A 85 -7.67 -1.27 -3.12
C PHE A 85 -7.58 -2.19 -1.92
N CYS A 86 -6.35 -2.37 -1.43
CA CYS A 86 -6.07 -3.12 -0.21
C CYS A 86 -4.96 -2.41 0.55
N CYS A 87 -5.26 -1.82 1.70
CA CYS A 87 -4.34 -1.04 2.49
C CYS A 87 -4.19 -1.62 3.90
N GLY A 88 -2.98 -1.62 4.45
CA GLY A 88 -2.71 -2.07 5.82
C GLY A 88 -2.02 -0.97 6.64
N GLU A 89 -2.47 -0.75 7.88
CA GLU A 89 -1.96 0.31 8.75
C GLU A 89 -0.51 0.04 9.17
N VAL A 90 0.37 1.02 9.00
CA VAL A 90 1.76 0.92 9.45
C VAL A 90 2.05 1.97 10.53
N VAL A 91 3.01 1.69 11.39
CA VAL A 91 3.56 2.66 12.34
C VAL A 91 4.93 3.07 11.81
N PRO A 92 5.19 4.36 11.57
CA PRO A 92 6.52 4.80 11.19
C PRO A 92 7.48 4.59 12.36
N GLU A 93 8.44 3.69 12.21
CA GLU A 93 9.61 3.62 13.09
C GLU A 93 10.86 4.05 12.30
N GLN A 94 11.91 4.47 13.01
CA GLN A 94 13.08 5.13 12.42
C GLN A 94 13.82 4.28 11.37
N SER A 95 13.73 2.95 11.47
CA SER A 95 14.47 2.03 10.61
C SER A 95 13.60 1.05 9.83
N ASN A 96 12.43 0.65 10.35
CA ASN A 96 11.50 -0.24 9.66
C ASN A 96 10.07 0.04 10.12
N PRO A 97 9.13 0.39 9.24
CA PRO A 97 7.75 0.59 9.64
C PRO A 97 7.17 -0.70 10.22
N SER A 98 6.64 -0.63 11.44
CA SER A 98 5.98 -1.75 12.09
C SER A 98 4.58 -1.94 11.51
N VAL A 99 4.20 -3.19 11.23
CA VAL A 99 2.89 -3.51 10.67
C VAL A 99 1.85 -3.65 11.78
N LYS A 100 0.70 -3.01 11.61
CA LYS A 100 -0.48 -3.25 12.44
C LYS A 100 -1.50 -4.11 11.70
N ASP A 101 -2.18 -4.94 12.46
CA ASP A 101 -3.31 -5.76 12.01
C ASP A 101 -4.59 -4.91 11.93
N ASN A 102 -4.58 -3.97 10.99
CA ASN A 102 -5.72 -3.13 10.65
C ASN A 102 -5.68 -2.83 9.15
N TYR A 103 -6.78 -3.11 8.46
CA TYR A 103 -6.85 -3.15 7.02
C TYR A 103 -8.06 -2.36 6.51
N LYS A 104 -7.93 -1.85 5.29
CA LYS A 104 -8.97 -1.22 4.49
C LYS A 104 -8.98 -1.89 3.13
N LEU A 105 -10.09 -2.52 2.77
CA LEU A 105 -10.23 -3.28 1.55
C LEU A 105 -11.51 -2.85 0.83
N SER A 106 -11.41 -2.65 -0.48
CA SER A 106 -12.54 -2.63 -1.40
C SER A 106 -12.19 -3.53 -2.57
N ILE A 107 -13.12 -4.40 -2.95
CA ILE A 107 -12.94 -5.34 -4.06
C ILE A 107 -13.61 -4.84 -5.34
N GLY A 108 -13.97 -3.55 -5.39
CA GLY A 108 -14.63 -2.91 -6.53
C GLY A 108 -16.12 -3.21 -6.64
N ASN A 109 -16.77 -3.56 -5.53
CA ASN A 109 -18.21 -3.82 -5.45
C ASN A 109 -19.02 -2.66 -4.84
N GLY A 110 -18.36 -1.58 -4.39
CA GLY A 110 -19.02 -0.48 -3.69
C GLY A 110 -18.86 -0.54 -2.16
N GLU A 111 -18.35 -1.64 -1.61
CA GLU A 111 -18.27 -1.87 -0.18
C GLU A 111 -16.87 -1.65 0.38
N LEU A 112 -16.82 -1.17 1.61
CA LEU A 112 -15.60 -0.97 2.37
C LEU A 112 -15.54 -1.99 3.51
N TYR A 113 -14.58 -2.90 3.42
CA TYR A 113 -14.23 -3.80 4.50
C TYR A 113 -13.12 -3.20 5.34
N GLU A 114 -13.34 -3.16 6.65
CA GLU A 114 -12.37 -2.58 7.58
C GLU A 114 -12.24 -3.40 8.86
N GLY A 115 -11.05 -3.34 9.46
CA GLY A 115 -10.71 -4.02 10.70
C GLY A 115 -9.46 -4.90 10.58
N ASN A 116 -9.31 -5.82 11.53
CA ASN A 116 -8.22 -6.80 11.49
C ASN A 116 -8.44 -7.84 10.37
N ALA A 117 -7.38 -8.58 10.04
CA ALA A 117 -7.41 -9.55 8.94
C ALA A 117 -8.51 -10.60 9.10
N ASP A 118 -8.76 -11.07 10.32
CA ASP A 118 -9.79 -12.08 10.58
C ASP A 118 -11.20 -11.52 10.45
N SER A 119 -11.43 -10.27 10.86
CA SER A 119 -12.71 -9.58 10.68
C SER A 119 -13.00 -9.37 9.20
N VAL A 120 -12.04 -8.87 8.42
CA VAL A 120 -12.19 -8.67 6.97
C VAL A 120 -12.44 -10.00 6.25
N LYS A 121 -11.71 -11.07 6.59
CA LYS A 121 -11.96 -12.42 6.05
C LYS A 121 -13.34 -12.94 6.41
N SER A 122 -13.84 -12.62 7.61
CA SER A 122 -15.16 -13.08 8.06
C SER A 122 -16.27 -12.34 7.31
N GLN A 123 -16.17 -11.02 7.17
CA GLN A 123 -17.10 -10.21 6.37
C GLN A 123 -17.20 -10.73 4.93
N LEU A 124 -16.06 -10.93 4.25
CA LEU A 124 -16.04 -11.49 2.89
C LEU A 124 -16.67 -12.90 2.81
N LYS A 125 -16.48 -13.75 3.83
CA LYS A 125 -17.10 -15.08 3.87
C LYS A 125 -18.61 -15.00 4.07
N GLU A 126 -19.08 -14.06 4.87
CA GLU A 126 -20.51 -13.80 5.03
C GLU A 126 -21.13 -13.39 3.69
N ASP A 127 -20.48 -12.50 2.94
CA ASP A 127 -20.96 -12.07 1.63
C ASP A 127 -20.95 -13.21 0.60
N ILE A 128 -19.88 -14.03 0.55
CA ILE A 128 -19.80 -15.24 -0.30
C ILE A 128 -20.99 -16.18 -0.05
N ASN A 129 -21.37 -16.35 1.22
CA ASN A 129 -22.46 -17.24 1.63
C ASN A 129 -23.84 -16.63 1.38
N SER A 130 -23.93 -15.30 1.32
CA SER A 130 -25.18 -14.59 1.03
C SER A 130 -25.51 -14.60 -0.47
N GLU A 131 -24.49 -14.71 -1.32
CA GLU A 131 -24.65 -14.74 -2.77
C GLU A 131 -25.09 -16.08 -3.34
N THR A 132 -25.74 -16.02 -4.51
CA THR A 132 -26.14 -17.23 -5.25
C THR A 132 -24.90 -17.99 -5.71
N PHE A 133 -24.91 -19.31 -5.51
CA PHE A 133 -23.80 -20.18 -5.91
C PHE A 133 -23.49 -20.07 -7.41
N GLY A 134 -22.22 -19.78 -7.73
CA GLY A 134 -21.75 -19.61 -9.10
C GLY A 134 -22.12 -18.27 -9.75
N SER A 135 -22.64 -17.30 -8.97
CA SER A 135 -22.87 -15.96 -9.48
C SER A 135 -21.54 -15.19 -9.69
N PRO A 136 -21.52 -14.22 -10.62
CA PRO A 136 -20.36 -13.34 -10.79
C PRO A 136 -19.96 -12.60 -9.51
N GLN A 137 -20.95 -12.21 -8.70
CA GLN A 137 -20.75 -11.57 -7.40
C GLN A 137 -20.03 -12.51 -6.42
N GLN A 138 -20.51 -13.76 -6.31
CA GLN A 138 -19.84 -14.75 -5.48
C GLN A 138 -18.39 -14.99 -5.92
N GLU A 139 -18.13 -15.07 -7.24
CA GLU A 139 -16.78 -15.19 -7.78
C GLU A 139 -15.90 -13.98 -7.44
N GLN A 140 -16.45 -12.77 -7.51
CA GLN A 140 -15.76 -11.54 -7.13
C GLN A 140 -15.36 -11.56 -5.65
N TYR A 141 -16.25 -11.97 -4.74
CA TYR A 141 -15.93 -12.09 -3.31
C TYR A 141 -14.87 -13.17 -3.05
N LEU A 142 -14.95 -14.33 -3.73
CA LEU A 142 -13.96 -15.39 -3.62
C LEU A 142 -12.57 -14.93 -4.06
N ASN A 143 -12.50 -14.22 -5.19
CA ASN A 143 -11.26 -13.64 -5.68
C ASN A 143 -10.72 -12.59 -4.72
N GLY A 144 -11.58 -11.70 -4.22
CA GLY A 144 -11.24 -10.70 -3.20
C GLY A 144 -10.65 -11.31 -1.93
N LEU A 145 -11.28 -12.37 -1.40
CA LEU A 145 -10.79 -13.10 -0.22
C LEU A 145 -9.43 -13.74 -0.45
N LYS A 146 -9.22 -14.34 -1.63
CA LYS A 146 -7.95 -14.96 -2.02
C LYS A 146 -6.84 -13.91 -2.15
N GLU A 147 -7.11 -12.81 -2.84
CA GLU A 147 -6.17 -11.70 -3.00
C GLU A 147 -5.83 -11.08 -1.65
N PHE A 148 -6.82 -10.77 -0.83
CA PHE A 148 -6.62 -10.21 0.52
C PHE A 148 -5.74 -11.13 1.38
N SER A 149 -6.06 -12.43 1.43
CA SER A 149 -5.28 -13.40 2.22
C SER A 149 -3.82 -13.50 1.73
N THR A 150 -3.62 -13.42 0.41
CA THR A 150 -2.28 -13.40 -0.19
C THR A 150 -1.53 -12.15 0.23
N LYS A 151 -2.15 -10.97 0.17
CA LYS A 151 -1.53 -9.69 0.54
C LYS A 151 -1.20 -9.58 2.03
N VAL A 152 -2.08 -10.06 2.89
CA VAL A 152 -1.79 -10.16 4.34
C VAL A 152 -0.57 -11.06 4.57
N SER A 153 -0.53 -12.24 3.94
CA SER A 153 0.58 -13.18 4.10
C SER A 153 1.90 -12.64 3.53
N GLU A 154 1.87 -11.96 2.38
CA GLU A 154 3.04 -11.30 1.80
C GLU A 154 3.59 -10.23 2.75
N ARG A 155 2.70 -9.41 3.32
CA ARG A 155 3.05 -8.33 4.24
C ARG A 155 3.65 -8.81 5.56
N GLU A 156 3.16 -9.92 6.10
CA GLU A 156 3.67 -10.54 7.32
C GLU A 156 4.96 -11.34 7.10
N SER A 157 5.34 -11.59 5.84
CA SER A 157 6.56 -12.32 5.54
C SER A 157 7.81 -11.47 5.82
N PRO A 158 8.76 -11.95 6.65
CA PRO A 158 9.99 -11.22 6.99
C PRO A 158 10.90 -10.93 5.79
N SER A 159 10.61 -11.51 4.62
CA SER A 159 11.40 -11.40 3.39
C SER A 159 11.27 -10.04 2.67
N LEU A 160 10.18 -9.28 2.91
CA LEU A 160 9.92 -8.02 2.20
C LEU A 160 10.47 -6.78 2.91
N LEU A 161 10.69 -6.84 4.23
CA LEU A 161 11.21 -5.70 5.00
C LEU A 161 12.72 -5.47 4.78
N THR A 162 13.45 -6.45 4.24
CA THR A 162 14.92 -6.38 4.09
C THR A 162 15.39 -5.70 2.80
N LYS A 163 14.50 -5.44 1.83
CA LYS A 163 14.91 -4.81 0.54
C LYS A 163 14.96 -3.28 0.55
N GLN A 164 14.54 -2.63 1.64
CA GLN A 164 14.44 -1.15 1.69
C GLN A 164 15.74 -0.44 2.10
N SER A 165 16.83 -1.16 2.41
CA SER A 165 18.09 -0.55 2.87
C SER A 165 19.20 -0.46 1.82
N GLU A 166 19.03 -1.03 0.62
CA GLU A 166 20.15 -1.17 -0.35
C GLU A 166 20.10 -0.20 -1.54
N ASP A 167 19.05 0.60 -1.71
CA ASP A 167 18.88 1.49 -2.88
C ASP A 167 19.24 2.98 -2.63
N LEU A 168 20.09 3.26 -1.64
CA LEU A 168 20.69 4.59 -1.42
C LEU A 168 22.20 4.65 -1.75
N ASP A 169 22.77 3.61 -2.35
CA ASP A 169 24.14 3.62 -2.85
C ASP A 169 24.18 3.33 -4.36
N GLN A 170 23.69 4.28 -5.16
CA GLN A 170 23.98 4.30 -6.58
C GLN A 170 25.45 4.67 -6.79
N SER A 171 26.32 3.68 -6.99
CA SER A 171 27.26 3.64 -8.14
C SER A 171 28.28 2.51 -8.02
N LYS A 172 28.08 1.42 -8.77
CA LYS A 172 29.03 0.93 -9.79
C LYS A 172 28.54 -0.37 -10.44
N ASP A 173 28.71 -0.37 -11.76
CA ASP A 173 28.80 -1.50 -12.67
C ASP A 173 27.54 -2.39 -12.88
N ALA A 174 26.76 -1.93 -13.86
CA ALA A 174 26.01 -2.82 -14.72
C ALA A 174 26.94 -3.81 -15.43
N THR A 175 26.79 -5.12 -15.17
CA THR A 175 26.44 -6.12 -16.21
C THR A 175 26.44 -7.53 -15.62
N SER A 176 25.25 -8.09 -15.43
CA SER A 176 25.07 -9.55 -15.36
C SER A 176 23.78 -9.90 -16.09
N THR A 177 23.91 -10.23 -17.37
CA THR A 177 22.85 -10.89 -18.14
C THR A 177 22.90 -12.40 -17.85
N PRO A 178 21.77 -13.06 -17.52
CA PRO A 178 21.77 -14.41 -16.95
C PRO A 178 21.89 -15.56 -17.96
N PHE A 179 22.21 -15.29 -19.23
CA PHE A 179 22.39 -16.36 -20.23
C PHE A 179 23.59 -16.08 -21.13
N LYS A 180 24.75 -16.63 -20.77
CA LYS A 180 25.85 -16.89 -21.70
C LYS A 180 26.13 -18.39 -21.73
N THR A 181 25.47 -19.10 -22.63
CA THR A 181 25.89 -20.43 -23.07
C THR A 181 27.02 -20.26 -24.07
N THR A 182 28.27 -20.48 -23.64
CA THR A 182 29.41 -20.64 -24.56
C THR A 182 29.27 -21.97 -25.31
N PRO A 183 29.26 -21.99 -26.66
CA PRO A 183 29.34 -23.23 -27.42
C PRO A 183 30.73 -23.85 -27.30
N LYS A 184 30.79 -25.18 -27.15
CA LYS A 184 32.01 -25.98 -27.13
C LYS A 184 32.63 -26.01 -28.54
N PRO A 185 33.95 -25.80 -28.71
CA PRO A 185 34.57 -25.96 -30.02
C PRO A 185 34.58 -27.45 -30.42
N TRP A 186 34.22 -27.71 -31.68
CA TRP A 186 34.40 -29.02 -32.30
C TRP A 186 35.91 -29.24 -32.56
N LYS A 187 36.41 -30.44 -32.28
CA LYS A 187 37.75 -30.87 -32.68
C LYS A 187 37.62 -31.65 -33.98
N ASP A 188 38.54 -31.38 -34.92
CA ASP A 188 38.85 -32.25 -36.06
C ASP A 188 39.25 -33.67 -35.60
#